data_AF-A0A6L5XHK9-F1
#
_entry.id   AF-A0A6L5XHK9-F1
#
_cell.length_a   1.000
_cell.length_b   1.000
_cell.length_c   1.000
_cell.angle_alpha   90.00
_cell.angle_beta   90.00
_cell.angle_gamma   90.00
#
_symmetry.space_group_name_H-M   'P 1'
#
loop_
_entity.id
_entity.type
_entity.pdbx_description
1 polymer ?
#
loop_
_entity_poly.entity_id
_entity_poly.type
_entity_poly.pdbx_seq_one_letter_code
_entity_poly.pdbx_strand_id
1 'polypeptide(L)'
;MKKYCLAAVLAVVIGFSCGAASMVQAAAAVPSAATGKILQEAWTAYNIGEYKKTLRLVQPLAGDGNPRAQVLLGRCYENGLGVPQDLAVAAQWYQLAAEQNDSEAQVLLAYCYEVGAGVPKDPRAVVTLMTRAANSGYAEAQFNLALYYSQGLYQTAKDQKESFRWAKLAADQGYAQAERFVGACYEYGIGVQENPAEAAIWYNKAAAQGLARDGNVFNRVREYSMP
;
A
#
# COMPACT_ATOMS: atom_id res chain seq x y z
N MET A 1 67.77 -17.48 -4.89
CA MET A 1 68.44 -18.80 -4.85
C MET A 1 68.16 -19.46 -3.50
N LYS A 2 67.78 -20.75 -3.51
CA LYS A 2 67.39 -21.62 -2.39
C LYS A 2 65.96 -21.39 -1.86
N LYS A 3 65.08 -22.39 -1.68
CA LYS A 3 65.21 -23.86 -1.73
C LYS A 3 63.82 -24.51 -1.51
N TYR A 4 63.54 -25.63 -2.22
CA TYR A 4 62.68 -26.79 -1.85
C TYR A 4 61.15 -26.56 -1.75
N CYS A 5 60.24 -27.49 -2.03
CA CYS A 5 60.29 -28.89 -2.47
C CYS A 5 58.87 -29.39 -2.80
N LEU A 6 58.84 -30.49 -3.55
CA LEU A 6 57.83 -31.56 -3.61
C LEU A 6 56.55 -31.42 -4.45
N ALA A 7 56.33 -32.53 -5.17
CA ALA A 7 55.31 -32.86 -6.14
C ALA A 7 54.15 -33.67 -5.52
N ALA A 8 53.24 -34.10 -6.41
CA ALA A 8 52.12 -35.05 -6.28
C ALA A 8 50.74 -34.35 -6.15
N VAL A 9 50.00 -34.14 -7.24
CA VAL A 9 49.08 -35.10 -7.92
C VAL A 9 47.93 -35.53 -6.99
N LEU A 10 46.70 -35.10 -7.29
CA LEU A 10 45.60 -36.03 -7.59
C LEU A 10 44.38 -35.28 -8.17
N ALA A 11 43.83 -35.86 -9.23
CA ALA A 11 42.60 -35.45 -9.88
C ALA A 11 41.39 -35.64 -8.93
N VAL A 12 40.46 -34.70 -8.95
CA VAL A 12 39.12 -34.89 -8.36
C VAL A 12 38.09 -34.89 -9.49
N VAL A 13 37.40 -36.03 -9.53
CA VAL A 13 36.33 -36.44 -10.42
C VAL A 13 35.13 -35.51 -10.30
N ILE A 14 34.58 -35.10 -11.43
CA ILE A 14 33.29 -34.41 -11.55
C ILE A 14 32.19 -35.44 -11.24
N GLY A 15 31.54 -35.29 -10.10
CA GLY A 15 30.33 -36.01 -9.71
C GLY A 15 29.12 -35.08 -9.71
N PHE A 16 28.18 -35.34 -10.62
CA PHE A 16 26.85 -34.74 -10.65
C PHE A 16 26.10 -35.03 -9.34
N SER A 17 25.53 -34.00 -8.71
CA SER A 17 24.29 -34.16 -7.95
C SER A 17 23.40 -32.94 -8.12
N CYS A 18 22.13 -33.23 -8.35
CA CYS A 18 21.03 -32.31 -8.59
C CYS A 18 20.88 -31.35 -7.40
N GLY A 19 21.25 -30.08 -7.59
CA GLY A 19 21.04 -29.02 -6.61
C GLY A 19 19.56 -28.61 -6.60
N ALA A 20 18.80 -29.17 -5.67
CA ALA A 20 17.52 -28.59 -5.27
C ALA A 20 17.78 -27.14 -4.85
N ALA A 21 17.20 -26.19 -5.58
CA ALA A 21 17.21 -24.79 -5.23
C ALA A 21 16.54 -24.64 -3.85
N SER A 22 17.36 -24.48 -2.80
CA SER A 22 16.87 -24.04 -1.51
C SER A 22 16.41 -22.59 -1.67
N MET A 23 15.12 -22.39 -1.90
CA MET A 23 14.49 -21.11 -1.62
C MET A 23 14.65 -20.89 -0.11
N VAL A 24 15.63 -20.09 0.26
CA VAL A 24 15.67 -19.47 1.58
C VAL A 24 14.49 -18.51 1.59
N GLN A 25 13.35 -19.01 2.05
CA GLN A 25 12.25 -18.17 2.48
C GLN A 25 12.81 -17.34 3.62
N ALA A 26 13.10 -16.06 3.35
CA ALA A 26 13.38 -15.09 4.39
C ALA A 26 12.13 -15.03 5.26
N ALA A 27 12.16 -15.77 6.37
CA ALA A 27 11.11 -15.72 7.36
C ALA A 27 11.08 -14.28 7.86
N ALA A 28 9.98 -13.58 7.60
CA ALA A 28 9.74 -12.27 8.18
C ALA A 28 9.84 -12.43 9.70
N ALA A 29 10.92 -11.90 10.30
CA ALA A 29 11.12 -11.95 11.73
C ALA A 29 9.93 -11.26 12.38
N VAL A 30 9.21 -11.99 13.25
CA VAL A 30 8.12 -11.41 14.04
C VAL A 30 8.69 -10.18 14.76
N PRO A 31 8.13 -8.98 14.55
CA PRO A 31 8.64 -7.77 15.17
C PRO A 31 8.69 -7.97 16.68
N SER A 32 9.86 -7.78 17.28
CA SER A 32 9.98 -7.88 18.73
C SER A 32 9.04 -6.87 19.39
N ALA A 33 8.51 -7.17 20.58
CA ALA A 33 7.67 -6.24 21.33
C ALA A 33 8.33 -4.87 21.55
N ALA A 34 9.67 -4.82 21.54
CA ALA A 34 10.45 -3.59 21.55
C ALA A 34 10.30 -2.79 20.24
N THR A 35 10.36 -3.45 19.08
CA THR A 35 10.16 -2.83 17.76
C THR A 35 8.78 -2.18 17.65
N GLY A 36 7.73 -2.87 18.13
CA GLY A 36 6.37 -2.33 18.14
C GLY A 36 6.24 -1.03 18.95
N LYS A 37 6.91 -0.95 20.12
CA LYS A 37 6.92 0.27 20.95
C LYS A 37 7.66 1.43 20.27
N ILE A 38 8.81 1.14 19.64
CA ILE A 38 9.59 2.15 18.90
C ILE A 38 8.77 2.73 17.74
N LEU A 39 8.09 1.88 16.98
CA LEU A 39 7.23 2.32 15.88
C LEU A 39 6.04 3.16 16.38
N GLN A 40 5.43 2.79 17.50
CA GLN A 40 4.37 3.58 18.10
C GLN A 40 4.88 4.95 18.55
N GLU A 41 6.05 5.00 19.17
CA GLU A 41 6.67 6.27 19.57
C GLU A 41 7.03 7.14 18.36
N ALA A 42 7.55 6.53 17.29
CA ALA A 42 7.86 7.22 16.04
C ALA A 42 6.60 7.79 15.37
N TRP A 43 5.51 7.03 15.36
CA TRP A 43 4.20 7.49 14.86
C TRP A 43 3.67 8.66 15.67
N THR A 44 3.73 8.59 17.00
CA THR A 44 3.34 9.71 17.87
C THR A 44 4.20 10.94 17.59
N ALA A 45 5.53 10.78 17.53
CA ALA A 45 6.46 11.86 17.22
C ALA A 45 6.18 12.50 15.85
N TYR A 46 5.85 11.68 14.84
CA TYR A 46 5.50 12.15 13.50
C TYR A 46 4.25 13.05 13.54
N ASN A 47 3.20 12.62 14.23
CA ASN A 47 1.93 13.37 14.31
C ASN A 47 2.01 14.67 15.10
N ILE A 48 2.96 14.80 16.03
CA ILE A 48 3.17 16.03 16.81
C ILE A 48 4.29 16.93 16.24
N GLY A 49 4.84 16.58 15.07
CA GLY A 49 5.85 17.40 14.39
C GLY A 49 7.29 17.22 14.88
N GLU A 50 7.57 16.21 15.72
CA GLU A 50 8.92 15.89 16.19
C GLU A 50 9.72 15.08 15.15
N TYR A 51 9.82 15.59 13.93
CA TYR A 51 10.36 14.82 12.79
C TYR A 51 11.81 14.36 12.97
N LYS A 52 12.66 15.15 13.67
CA LYS A 52 14.02 14.71 14.01
C LYS A 52 14.02 13.46 14.90
N LYS A 53 13.06 13.36 15.82
CA LYS A 53 12.89 12.18 16.67
C LYS A 53 12.33 11.03 15.87
N THR A 54 11.32 11.27 15.03
CA THR A 54 10.77 10.26 14.10
C THR A 54 11.90 9.63 13.29
N LEU A 55 12.71 10.44 12.59
CA LEU A 55 13.81 9.97 11.75
C LEU A 55 14.81 9.12 12.54
N ARG A 56 15.20 9.55 13.74
CA ARG A 56 16.11 8.79 14.61
C ARG A 56 15.57 7.39 14.95
N LEU A 57 14.25 7.27 15.15
CA LEU A 57 13.60 6.01 15.50
C LEU A 57 13.38 5.12 14.28
N VAL A 58 12.99 5.69 13.12
CA VAL A 58 12.61 4.89 11.94
C VAL A 58 13.76 4.55 11.01
N GLN A 59 14.82 5.37 10.93
CA GLN A 59 15.93 5.12 9.99
C GLN A 59 16.61 3.76 10.19
N PRO A 60 16.99 3.34 11.42
CA PRO A 60 17.58 2.03 11.63
C PRO A 60 16.62 0.89 11.26
N LEU A 61 15.35 0.99 11.70
CA LEU A 61 14.34 -0.03 11.44
C LEU A 61 14.01 -0.15 9.95
N ALA A 62 13.98 0.96 9.21
CA ALA A 62 13.76 0.96 7.77
C ALA A 62 14.95 0.32 7.03
N GLY A 63 16.17 0.60 7.48
CA GLY A 63 17.40 -0.05 7.00
C GLY A 63 17.43 -1.56 7.25
N ASP A 64 16.87 -2.00 8.39
CA ASP A 64 16.70 -3.42 8.74
C ASP A 64 15.50 -4.09 8.04
N GLY A 65 14.79 -3.36 7.17
CA GLY A 65 13.72 -3.91 6.36
C GLY A 65 12.32 -3.81 6.96
N ASN A 66 12.10 -3.13 8.09
CA ASN A 66 10.77 -3.05 8.68
C ASN A 66 9.80 -2.23 7.79
N PRO A 67 8.69 -2.81 7.28
CA PRO A 67 7.85 -2.15 6.29
C PRO A 67 7.15 -0.90 6.83
N ARG A 68 6.72 -0.90 8.10
CA ARG A 68 6.10 0.28 8.72
C ARG A 68 7.10 1.43 8.87
N ALA A 69 8.34 1.13 9.25
CA ALA A 69 9.40 2.13 9.31
C ALA A 69 9.74 2.69 7.93
N GLN A 70 9.77 1.83 6.90
CA GLN A 70 9.97 2.24 5.51
C GLN A 70 8.86 3.18 5.04
N VAL A 71 7.59 2.87 5.32
CA VAL A 71 6.46 3.77 5.02
C VAL A 71 6.61 5.12 5.72
N LEU A 72 6.90 5.14 7.02
CA LEU A 72 7.10 6.37 7.79
C LEU A 72 8.27 7.21 7.26
N LEU A 73 9.38 6.57 6.91
CA LEU A 73 10.54 7.24 6.32
C LEU A 73 10.22 7.78 4.92
N GLY A 74 9.49 7.00 4.11
CA GLY A 74 8.97 7.44 2.82
C GLY A 74 8.14 8.70 2.94
N ARG A 75 7.19 8.76 3.89
CA ARG A 75 6.38 9.97 4.19
C ARG A 75 7.25 11.16 4.62
N CYS A 76 8.33 10.94 5.36
CA CYS A 76 9.25 12.03 5.72
C CYS A 76 9.93 12.63 4.48
N TYR A 77 10.38 11.80 3.54
CA TYR A 77 10.95 12.27 2.27
C TYR A 77 9.91 12.88 1.34
N GLU A 78 8.71 12.31 1.27
CA GLU A 78 7.59 12.80 0.48
C GLU A 78 7.25 14.26 0.82
N ASN A 79 7.27 14.59 2.11
CA ASN A 79 6.80 15.87 2.64
C ASN A 79 7.92 16.79 3.14
N GLY A 80 9.18 16.38 3.00
CA GLY A 80 10.33 17.17 3.49
C GLY A 80 10.33 17.34 5.01
N LEU A 81 9.84 16.35 5.76
CA LEU A 81 9.64 16.43 7.20
C LEU A 81 10.91 15.98 7.93
N GLY A 82 11.73 16.96 8.32
CA GLY A 82 13.02 16.73 8.98
C GLY A 82 14.15 16.27 8.05
N VAL A 83 13.85 16.03 6.77
CA VAL A 83 14.78 15.79 5.66
C VAL A 83 14.40 16.69 4.47
N PRO A 84 15.30 16.97 3.52
CA PRO A 84 14.90 17.59 2.25
C PRO A 84 13.86 16.73 1.53
N GLN A 85 12.87 17.37 0.91
CA GLN A 85 11.85 16.68 0.14
C GLN A 85 12.50 15.95 -1.05
N ASP A 86 12.18 14.66 -1.21
CA ASP A 86 12.63 13.83 -2.32
C ASP A 86 11.61 12.73 -2.63
N LEU A 87 10.80 12.96 -3.67
CA LEU A 87 9.75 12.04 -4.08
C LEU A 87 10.30 10.72 -4.64
N ALA A 88 11.51 10.73 -5.23
CA ALA A 88 12.12 9.52 -5.77
C ALA A 88 12.57 8.60 -4.62
N VAL A 89 13.17 9.17 -3.58
CA VAL A 89 13.53 8.42 -2.36
C VAL A 89 12.27 7.93 -1.64
N ALA A 90 11.21 8.75 -1.55
CA ALA A 90 9.94 8.32 -0.98
C ALA A 90 9.36 7.09 -1.71
N ALA A 91 9.29 7.14 -3.04
CA ALA A 91 8.79 6.03 -3.86
C ALA A 91 9.64 4.75 -3.70
N GLN A 92 10.97 4.88 -3.55
CA GLN A 92 11.84 3.73 -3.26
C GLN A 92 11.51 3.07 -1.92
N TRP A 93 11.27 3.86 -0.87
CA TRP A 93 10.87 3.32 0.44
C TRP A 93 9.50 2.64 0.39
N TYR A 94 8.53 3.23 -0.33
CA TYR A 94 7.22 2.59 -0.53
C TYR A 94 7.34 1.29 -1.34
N GLN A 95 8.21 1.25 -2.36
CA GLN A 95 8.48 0.02 -3.12
C GLN A 95 8.99 -1.11 -2.22
N LEU A 96 9.99 -0.83 -1.37
CA LEU A 96 10.54 -1.83 -0.44
C LEU A 96 9.48 -2.38 0.53
N ALA A 97 8.58 -1.52 1.04
CA ALA A 97 7.51 -1.96 1.94
C ALA A 97 6.39 -2.70 1.17
N ALA A 98 6.06 -2.26 -0.06
CA ALA A 98 5.04 -2.88 -0.89
C ALA A 98 5.44 -4.30 -1.36
N GLU A 99 6.73 -4.55 -1.57
CA GLU A 99 7.29 -5.88 -1.85
C GLU A 99 7.13 -6.85 -0.67
N GLN A 100 7.05 -6.31 0.55
CA GLN A 100 6.77 -7.08 1.77
C GLN A 100 5.27 -7.26 2.06
N ASN A 101 4.41 -6.92 1.08
CA ASN A 101 2.95 -6.96 1.17
C ASN A 101 2.33 -5.97 2.18
N ASP A 102 3.05 -4.89 2.51
CA ASP A 102 2.44 -3.79 3.25
C ASP A 102 1.40 -3.08 2.36
N SER A 103 0.14 -3.07 2.81
CA SER A 103 -0.98 -2.58 2.01
C SER A 103 -1.01 -1.06 1.91
N GLU A 104 -0.57 -0.35 2.95
CA GLU A 104 -0.45 1.11 2.91
C GLU A 104 0.62 1.52 1.91
N ALA A 105 1.79 0.86 1.94
CA ALA A 105 2.86 1.10 0.98
C ALA A 105 2.44 0.82 -0.47
N GLN A 106 1.67 -0.25 -0.70
CA GLN A 106 1.13 -0.55 -2.02
C GLN A 106 0.22 0.58 -2.54
N VAL A 107 -0.62 1.14 -1.67
CA VAL A 107 -1.49 2.27 -2.02
C VAL A 107 -0.69 3.54 -2.30
N LEU A 108 0.27 3.88 -1.43
CA LEU A 108 1.13 5.05 -1.60
C LEU A 108 1.96 4.98 -2.89
N LEU A 109 2.56 3.82 -3.16
CA LEU A 109 3.30 3.60 -4.40
C LEU A 109 2.38 3.65 -5.64
N ALA A 110 1.14 3.13 -5.54
CA ALA A 110 0.17 3.27 -6.61
C ALA A 110 -0.11 4.76 -6.90
N TYR A 111 -0.21 5.60 -5.87
CA TYR A 111 -0.37 7.05 -6.06
C TYR A 111 0.86 7.67 -6.71
N CYS A 112 2.07 7.26 -6.32
CA CYS A 112 3.29 7.69 -7.01
C CYS A 112 3.23 7.41 -8.52
N TYR A 113 2.81 6.20 -8.94
CA TYR A 113 2.61 5.85 -10.34
C TYR A 113 1.42 6.56 -11.01
N GLU A 114 0.39 6.93 -10.25
CA GLU A 114 -0.79 7.65 -10.76
C GLU A 114 -0.43 9.08 -11.15
N VAL A 115 0.26 9.80 -10.26
CA VAL A 115 0.61 11.22 -10.47
C VAL A 115 1.99 11.43 -11.10
N GLY A 116 2.84 10.40 -11.12
CA GLY A 116 4.22 10.49 -11.61
C GLY A 116 5.18 11.11 -10.58
N ALA A 117 4.93 10.91 -9.30
CA ALA A 117 5.73 11.47 -8.21
C ALA A 117 6.90 10.54 -7.88
N GLY A 118 8.12 10.93 -8.24
CA GLY A 118 9.33 10.14 -8.01
C GLY A 118 9.51 8.92 -8.93
N VAL A 119 8.46 8.55 -9.66
CA VAL A 119 8.45 7.47 -10.66
C VAL A 119 7.70 7.92 -11.92
N PRO A 120 8.00 7.39 -13.11
CA PRO A 120 7.18 7.64 -14.30
C PRO A 120 5.75 7.13 -14.12
N LYS A 121 4.77 7.78 -14.75
CA LYS A 121 3.38 7.32 -14.68
C LYS A 121 3.23 5.91 -15.27
N ASP A 122 2.58 5.02 -14.53
CA ASP A 122 2.30 3.66 -14.98
C ASP A 122 0.91 3.18 -14.51
N PRO A 123 -0.12 3.33 -15.37
CA PRO A 123 -1.47 2.85 -15.09
C PRO A 123 -1.57 1.35 -14.76
N ARG A 124 -0.67 0.50 -15.28
CA ARG A 124 -0.69 -0.94 -14.97
C ARG A 124 -0.18 -1.21 -13.57
N ALA A 125 0.88 -0.51 -13.17
CA ALA A 125 1.38 -0.57 -11.80
C ALA A 125 0.31 -0.11 -10.79
N VAL A 126 -0.44 0.96 -11.10
CA VAL A 126 -1.55 1.46 -10.27
C VAL A 126 -2.55 0.36 -9.96
N VAL A 127 -3.12 -0.29 -10.98
CA VAL A 127 -4.14 -1.34 -10.77
C VAL A 127 -3.56 -2.56 -10.07
N THR A 128 -2.33 -2.95 -10.42
CA THR A 128 -1.66 -4.12 -9.83
C THR A 128 -1.48 -3.94 -8.33
N LEU A 129 -0.91 -2.81 -7.91
CA LEU A 129 -0.68 -2.50 -6.50
C LEU A 129 -1.99 -2.30 -5.75
N MET A 130 -2.95 -1.57 -6.33
CA MET A 130 -4.26 -1.36 -5.71
C MET A 130 -5.00 -2.67 -5.50
N THR A 131 -4.95 -3.59 -6.47
CA THR A 131 -5.58 -4.90 -6.38
C THR A 131 -4.91 -5.78 -5.31
N ARG A 132 -3.58 -5.74 -5.19
CA ARG A 132 -2.86 -6.42 -4.10
C ARG A 132 -3.30 -5.90 -2.72
N ALA A 133 -3.38 -4.59 -2.54
CA ALA A 133 -3.81 -4.00 -1.27
C ALA A 133 -5.28 -4.32 -0.96
N ALA A 134 -6.15 -4.26 -1.97
CA ALA A 134 -7.57 -4.58 -1.83
C ALA A 134 -7.81 -6.05 -1.44
N ASN A 135 -7.05 -6.98 -2.05
CA ASN A 135 -7.08 -8.41 -1.74
C ASN A 135 -6.58 -8.73 -0.33
N SER A 136 -5.68 -7.92 0.22
CA SER A 136 -5.23 -8.00 1.63
C SER A 136 -6.27 -7.47 2.62
N GLY A 137 -7.41 -6.97 2.15
CA GLY A 137 -8.48 -6.43 2.98
C GLY A 137 -8.41 -4.93 3.21
N TYR A 138 -7.47 -4.20 2.62
CA TYR A 138 -7.31 -2.77 2.91
C TYR A 138 -8.47 -1.95 2.34
N ALA A 139 -9.30 -1.37 3.23
CA ALA A 139 -10.57 -0.76 2.86
C ALA A 139 -10.44 0.41 1.87
N GLU A 140 -9.42 1.26 2.02
CA GLU A 140 -9.15 2.35 1.07
C GLU A 140 -8.84 1.79 -0.33
N ALA A 141 -8.04 0.73 -0.42
CA ALA A 141 -7.71 0.11 -1.70
C ALA A 141 -8.93 -0.55 -2.36
N GLN A 142 -9.78 -1.20 -1.56
CA GLN A 142 -11.03 -1.77 -2.05
C GLN A 142 -11.95 -0.67 -2.61
N PHE A 143 -12.12 0.44 -1.89
CA PHE A 143 -12.93 1.56 -2.39
C PHE A 143 -12.32 2.19 -3.65
N ASN A 144 -11.01 2.33 -3.70
CA ASN A 144 -10.31 2.84 -4.88
C ASN A 144 -10.52 1.96 -6.11
N LEU A 145 -10.43 0.64 -5.93
CA LEU A 145 -10.69 -0.31 -7.01
C LEU A 145 -12.16 -0.25 -7.46
N ALA A 146 -13.09 -0.03 -6.53
CA ALA A 146 -14.49 0.21 -6.87
C ALA A 146 -14.67 1.43 -7.80
N LEU A 147 -13.96 2.52 -7.52
CA LEU A 147 -13.97 3.72 -8.38
C LEU A 147 -13.34 3.44 -9.74
N TYR A 148 -12.26 2.65 -9.80
CA TYR A 148 -11.62 2.27 -11.06
C TYR A 148 -12.56 1.48 -11.96
N TYR A 149 -13.28 0.50 -11.42
CA TYR A 149 -14.33 -0.23 -12.14
C TYR A 149 -15.55 0.63 -12.49
N SER A 150 -15.92 1.59 -11.65
CA SER A 150 -17.06 2.49 -11.93
C SER A 150 -16.79 3.37 -13.16
N GLN A 151 -15.58 3.93 -13.23
CA GLN A 151 -15.20 4.93 -14.23
C GLN A 151 -14.43 4.35 -15.42
N GLY A 152 -13.93 3.12 -15.32
CA GLY A 152 -13.09 2.49 -16.34
C GLY A 152 -11.68 3.08 -16.39
N LEU A 153 -11.07 3.32 -15.22
CA LEU A 153 -9.76 3.97 -15.11
C LEU A 153 -8.60 2.98 -15.13
N TYR A 154 -7.42 3.49 -15.45
CA TYR A 154 -6.15 2.75 -15.35
C TYR A 154 -6.14 1.41 -16.10
N GLN A 155 -6.79 1.36 -17.27
CA GLN A 155 -6.96 0.15 -18.08
C GLN A 155 -7.89 -0.91 -17.46
N THR A 156 -8.65 -0.56 -16.44
CA THR A 156 -9.76 -1.36 -15.90
C THR A 156 -11.00 -1.13 -16.77
N ALA A 157 -11.67 -2.19 -17.21
CA ALA A 157 -12.94 -2.05 -17.93
C ALA A 157 -14.05 -1.59 -16.96
N LYS A 158 -15.01 -0.81 -17.47
CA LYS A 158 -16.19 -0.43 -16.67
C LYS A 158 -16.98 -1.68 -16.29
N ASP A 159 -17.20 -1.87 -15.00
CA ASP A 159 -18.02 -2.95 -14.47
C ASP A 159 -18.70 -2.48 -13.18
N GLN A 160 -20.01 -2.22 -13.26
CA GLN A 160 -20.77 -1.73 -12.13
C GLN A 160 -20.93 -2.80 -11.04
N LYS A 161 -20.96 -4.09 -11.40
CA LYS A 161 -21.09 -5.18 -10.42
C LYS A 161 -19.81 -5.34 -9.62
N GLU A 162 -18.66 -5.33 -10.29
CA GLU A 162 -17.36 -5.34 -9.59
C GLU A 162 -17.16 -4.06 -8.77
N SER A 163 -17.56 -2.90 -9.30
CA SER A 163 -17.55 -1.65 -8.55
C SER A 163 -18.34 -1.75 -7.25
N PHE A 164 -19.60 -2.21 -7.32
CA PHE A 164 -20.43 -2.43 -6.15
C PHE A 164 -19.80 -3.46 -5.18
N ARG A 165 -19.30 -4.58 -5.70
CA ARG A 165 -18.68 -5.64 -4.87
C ARG A 165 -17.51 -5.10 -4.05
N TRP A 166 -16.59 -4.37 -4.67
CA TRP A 166 -15.44 -3.79 -3.99
C TRP A 166 -15.84 -2.67 -3.02
N ALA A 167 -16.76 -1.79 -3.40
CA ALA A 167 -17.27 -0.76 -2.50
C ALA A 167 -17.95 -1.37 -1.28
N LYS A 168 -18.71 -2.45 -1.46
CA LYS A 168 -19.38 -3.16 -0.37
C LYS A 168 -18.39 -3.75 0.63
N LEU A 169 -17.29 -4.35 0.17
CA LEU A 169 -16.22 -4.85 1.04
C LEU A 169 -15.60 -3.73 1.89
N ALA A 170 -15.35 -2.56 1.31
CA ALA A 170 -14.83 -1.41 2.06
C ALA A 170 -15.87 -0.84 3.04
N ALA A 171 -17.13 -0.76 2.61
CA ALA A 171 -18.24 -0.27 3.43
C ALA A 171 -18.53 -1.19 4.63
N ASP A 172 -18.40 -2.50 4.47
CA ASP A 172 -18.55 -3.47 5.56
C ASP A 172 -17.47 -3.33 6.65
N GLN A 173 -16.35 -2.69 6.32
CA GLN A 173 -15.30 -2.31 7.26
C GLN A 173 -15.51 -0.92 7.89
N GLY A 174 -16.63 -0.25 7.57
CA GLY A 174 -16.94 1.08 8.08
C GLY A 174 -16.25 2.21 7.32
N TYR A 175 -15.70 1.98 6.12
CA TYR A 175 -15.08 3.04 5.33
C TYR A 175 -16.15 4.02 4.81
N ALA A 176 -16.26 5.18 5.46
CA ALA A 176 -17.40 6.09 5.32
C ALA A 176 -17.69 6.51 3.86
N GLN A 177 -16.65 6.74 3.04
CA GLN A 177 -16.84 7.09 1.62
C GLN A 177 -17.44 5.93 0.82
N ALA A 178 -17.06 4.69 1.15
CA ALA A 178 -17.62 3.50 0.55
C ALA A 178 -19.05 3.24 1.03
N GLU A 179 -19.36 3.46 2.30
CA GLU A 179 -20.74 3.36 2.82
C GLU A 179 -21.67 4.30 2.04
N ARG A 180 -21.28 5.56 1.86
CA ARG A 180 -22.04 6.52 1.06
C ARG A 180 -22.18 6.08 -0.40
N PHE A 181 -21.13 5.52 -0.99
CA PHE A 181 -21.17 5.00 -2.36
C PHE A 181 -22.11 3.81 -2.51
N VAL A 182 -22.09 2.86 -1.56
CA VAL A 182 -23.02 1.73 -1.52
C VAL A 182 -24.46 2.20 -1.35
N GLY A 183 -24.69 3.24 -0.53
CA GLY A 183 -26.00 3.89 -0.43
C GLY A 183 -26.49 4.39 -1.79
N ALA A 184 -25.61 5.05 -2.56
CA ALA A 184 -25.94 5.52 -3.91
C ALA A 184 -26.13 4.38 -4.91
N CYS A 185 -25.38 3.29 -4.79
CA CYS A 185 -25.60 2.09 -5.60
C CYS A 185 -26.99 1.49 -5.38
N TYR A 186 -27.46 1.40 -4.14
CA TYR A 186 -28.81 0.94 -3.84
C TYR A 186 -29.89 1.95 -4.21
N GLU A 187 -29.63 3.26 -4.12
CA GLU A 187 -30.59 4.30 -4.52
C GLU A 187 -30.83 4.32 -6.04
N TYR A 188 -29.77 4.12 -6.83
CA TYR A 188 -29.84 4.26 -8.30
C TYR A 188 -29.75 2.92 -9.04
N GLY A 189 -29.70 1.80 -8.33
CA GLY A 189 -29.57 0.47 -8.94
C GLY A 189 -28.26 0.24 -9.70
N ILE A 190 -27.15 0.82 -9.23
CA ILE A 190 -25.83 0.73 -9.90
C ILE A 190 -25.08 -0.49 -9.40
N GLY A 191 -24.98 -1.52 -10.23
CA GLY A 191 -24.28 -2.77 -9.90
C GLY A 191 -25.04 -3.70 -8.96
N VAL A 192 -26.18 -3.25 -8.45
CA VAL A 192 -27.09 -3.96 -7.55
C VAL A 192 -28.52 -3.56 -7.88
N GLN A 193 -29.51 -4.38 -7.49
CA GLN A 193 -30.92 -3.99 -7.62
C GLN A 193 -31.22 -2.80 -6.71
N GLU A 194 -32.01 -1.86 -7.22
CA GLU A 194 -32.48 -0.70 -6.45
C GLU A 194 -33.19 -1.16 -5.16
N ASN A 195 -32.80 -0.56 -4.04
CA ASN A 195 -33.38 -0.83 -2.73
C ASN A 195 -33.27 0.42 -1.83
N PRO A 196 -34.31 1.27 -1.79
CA PRO A 196 -34.30 2.49 -0.99
C PRO A 196 -34.12 2.26 0.52
N ALA A 197 -34.55 1.11 1.04
CA ALA A 197 -34.38 0.78 2.46
C ALA A 197 -32.91 0.50 2.79
N GLU A 198 -32.22 -0.28 1.95
CA GLU A 198 -30.77 -0.48 2.06
C GLU A 198 -30.01 0.82 1.87
N ALA A 199 -30.38 1.63 0.88
CA ALA A 199 -29.77 2.93 0.64
C ALA A 199 -29.80 3.81 1.91
N ALA A 200 -30.96 3.90 2.58
CA ALA A 200 -31.11 4.65 3.82
C ALA A 200 -30.21 4.12 4.95
N ILE A 201 -30.07 2.80 5.09
CA ILE A 201 -29.17 2.18 6.08
C ILE A 201 -27.73 2.62 5.83
N TRP A 202 -27.25 2.51 4.59
CA TRP A 202 -25.87 2.86 4.24
C TRP A 202 -25.59 4.35 4.34
N TYR A 203 -26.53 5.21 3.96
CA TYR A 203 -26.40 6.65 4.15
C TYR A 203 -26.37 7.04 5.63
N ASN A 204 -27.17 6.42 6.48
CA ASN A 204 -27.16 6.69 7.92
C ASN A 204 -25.82 6.31 8.56
N LYS A 205 -25.20 5.20 8.13
CA LYS A 205 -23.85 4.83 8.58
C LYS A 205 -22.81 5.88 8.19
N ALA A 206 -22.80 6.29 6.91
CA ALA A 206 -21.88 7.32 6.44
C ALA A 206 -22.10 8.67 7.15
N ALA A 207 -23.35 9.05 7.37
CA ALA A 207 -23.71 10.29 8.05
C ALA A 207 -23.31 10.30 9.52
N ALA A 208 -23.37 9.16 10.22
CA ALA A 208 -22.87 9.02 11.58
C ALA A 208 -21.35 9.29 11.69
N GLN A 209 -20.63 9.19 10.57
CA GLN A 209 -19.20 9.50 10.46
C GLN A 209 -18.93 10.90 9.86
N GLY A 210 -19.96 11.73 9.74
CA GLY A 210 -19.86 13.10 9.20
C GLY A 210 -19.91 13.22 7.68
N LEU A 211 -20.12 12.11 6.95
CA LEU A 211 -20.32 12.15 5.50
C LEU A 211 -21.81 12.14 5.16
N ALA A 212 -22.41 13.33 5.10
CA ALA A 212 -23.79 13.50 4.65
C ALA A 212 -23.99 12.99 3.21
N ARG A 213 -25.26 12.74 2.84
CA ARG A 213 -25.68 12.27 1.50
C ARG A 213 -25.24 13.23 0.38
N ASP A 214 -25.15 14.53 0.67
CA ASP A 214 -24.95 15.60 -0.31
C ASP A 214 -23.52 15.69 -0.85
N GLY A 215 -23.39 15.81 -2.19
CA GLY A 215 -22.13 15.84 -2.95
C GLY A 215 -22.05 14.75 -4.04
N ASN A 216 -21.11 14.89 -4.96
CA ASN A 216 -20.96 13.96 -6.08
C ASN A 216 -20.23 12.68 -5.61
N VAL A 217 -20.96 11.57 -5.50
CA VAL A 217 -20.42 10.29 -4.99
C VAL A 217 -19.65 9.52 -6.07
N PHE A 218 -19.94 9.79 -7.35
CA PHE A 218 -19.39 9.08 -8.50
C PHE A 218 -18.27 9.84 -9.22
N ASN A 219 -18.16 11.15 -9.04
CA ASN A 219 -17.00 11.91 -9.51
C ASN A 219 -16.02 12.13 -8.37
N ARG A 220 -14.83 11.58 -8.54
CA ARG A 220 -13.61 12.21 -8.03
C ARG A 220 -12.56 12.14 -9.12
N VAL A 221 -12.23 13.29 -9.71
CA VAL A 221 -10.83 13.54 -10.05
C VAL A 221 -10.15 13.57 -8.69
N ARG A 222 -9.25 12.64 -8.41
CA ARG A 222 -8.42 12.76 -7.22
C ARG A 222 -7.47 13.91 -7.47
N GLU A 223 -7.85 15.10 -7.04
CA GLU A 223 -6.85 16.12 -6.73
C GLU A 223 -6.06 15.57 -5.55
N TYR A 224 -5.01 14.80 -5.86
CA TYR A 224 -3.97 14.48 -4.89
C TYR A 224 -3.23 15.78 -4.60
N SER A 225 -3.66 16.47 -3.55
CA SER A 225 -2.69 17.13 -2.69
C SER A 225 -2.12 16.02 -1.83
N MET A 226 -0.94 15.51 -2.21
CA MET A 226 -0.15 14.63 -1.35
C MET A 226 0.07 15.41 -0.04
N PRO A 227 -0.46 14.94 1.11
CA PRO A 227 -0.45 15.68 2.37
C PRO A 227 0.93 15.73 3.00
#